data_AF-A0A8T5B8E9-F1
#
_entry.id   AF-A0A8T5B8E9-F1
#
_cell.length_a   1.000
_cell.length_b   1.000
_cell.length_c   1.000
_cell.angle_alpha   90.00
_cell.angle_beta   90.00
_cell.angle_gamma   90.00
#
_symmetry.space_group_name_H-M   'P 1'
#
loop_
_entity.id
_entity.type
_entity.pdbx_description
1 polymer ?
#
loop_
_entity_poly.entity_id
_entity_poly.type
_entity_poly.pdbx_seq_one_letter_code
_entity_poly.pdbx_strand_id
1 'polypeptide(L)'
;MRAELAGKRVVQTELGEREYEALRKVVEKRRLTIKQGLREAIQQWVAMQTSLEEDPLFKVKPVKTMMETDSSNLDRTLYGEGPR
;
A
#
# COMPACT_ATOMS: atom_id res chain seq x y z
N MET A 1 -10.70 -24.43 7.11
CA MET A 1 -9.73 -23.32 7.06
C MET A 1 -9.65 -22.70 8.45
N ARG A 2 -8.49 -22.79 9.12
CA ARG A 2 -8.30 -22.26 10.48
C ARG A 2 -8.17 -20.73 10.40
N ALA A 3 -8.96 -20.02 11.19
CA ALA A 3 -8.74 -18.60 11.45
C ALA A 3 -7.38 -18.45 12.16
N GLU A 4 -6.44 -17.75 11.53
CA GLU A 4 -5.19 -17.38 12.18
C GLU A 4 -5.51 -16.42 13.33
N LEU A 5 -4.94 -16.73 14.49
CA LEU A 5 -5.14 -16.03 15.75
C LEU A 5 -4.80 -14.55 15.60
N ALA A 6 -5.79 -13.66 15.77
CA ALA A 6 -5.59 -12.23 15.95
C ALA A 6 -4.96 -11.93 17.32
N GLY A 7 -3.74 -12.43 17.56
CA GLY A 7 -2.96 -12.14 18.75
C GLY A 7 -2.34 -10.75 18.64
N LYS A 8 -2.73 -9.83 19.53
CA LYS A 8 -2.06 -8.52 19.65
C LYS A 8 -0.64 -8.75 20.18
N ARG A 9 0.38 -8.43 19.38
CA ARG A 9 1.78 -8.44 19.81
C ARG A 9 2.20 -7.01 20.19
N VAL A 10 2.96 -6.87 21.28
CA VAL A 10 3.52 -5.59 21.71
C VAL A 10 4.97 -5.54 21.26
N VAL A 11 5.30 -4.51 20.47
CA VAL A 11 6.67 -4.21 20.07
C VAL A 11 7.16 -3.07 20.96
N GLN A 12 8.26 -3.30 21.67
CA GLN A 12 8.97 -2.28 22.43
C GLN A 12 10.27 -1.98 21.70
N THR A 13 10.55 -0.70 21.48
CA THR A 13 11.73 -0.24 20.78
C THR A 13 12.20 1.05 21.42
N GLU A 14 13.51 1.20 21.57
CA GLU A 14 14.14 2.43 22.03
C GLU A 14 14.29 3.37 20.82
N LEU A 15 13.82 4.59 20.96
CA LEU A 15 13.96 5.64 19.94
C LEU A 15 14.95 6.67 20.46
N GLY A 16 15.84 7.15 19.59
CA GLY A 16 16.66 8.31 19.92
C GLY A 16 15.79 9.56 20.13
N GLU A 17 16.27 10.52 20.93
CA GLU A 17 15.51 11.74 21.24
C GLU A 17 15.05 12.48 19.98
N ARG A 18 15.90 12.55 18.95
CA ARG A 18 15.59 13.19 17.67
C ARG A 18 14.47 12.48 16.91
N GLU A 19 14.46 11.16 16.93
CA GLU A 19 13.45 10.33 16.25
C GLU A 19 12.11 10.44 16.97
N TYR A 20 12.15 10.42 18.30
CA TYR A 20 10.98 10.64 19.13
C TYR A 20 10.37 12.03 18.92
N GLU A 21 11.18 13.09 18.86
CA GLU A 21 10.71 14.43 18.55
C GLU A 21 10.09 14.54 17.16
N ALA A 22 10.72 13.91 16.15
CA ALA A 22 10.19 13.89 14.80
C ALA A 22 8.81 13.21 14.77
N LEU A 23 8.68 12.04 15.40
CA LEU A 23 7.41 11.33 15.54
C LEU A 23 6.38 12.19 16.27
N ARG A 24 6.76 12.82 17.39
CA ARG A 24 5.88 13.68 18.18
C ARG A 24 5.32 14.84 17.37
N LYS A 25 6.15 15.54 16.59
CA LYS A 25 5.71 16.65 15.72
C LYS A 25 4.70 16.18 14.67
N VAL A 26 4.91 15.01 14.07
CA VAL A 26 3.99 14.43 13.08
C VAL A 26 2.65 14.06 13.72
N VAL A 27 2.71 13.45 14.91
CA VAL A 27 1.55 12.99 15.67
C VAL A 27 0.70 14.17 16.18
N GLU A 28 1.34 15.23 16.69
CA GLU A 28 0.66 16.46 17.12
C GLU A 28 -0.07 17.14 15.96
N LYS A 29 0.57 17.24 14.78
CA LYS A 29 -0.07 17.81 13.58
C LYS A 29 -1.30 17.02 13.14
N ARG A 30 -1.27 15.70 13.28
CA ARG A 30 -2.37 14.80 12.91
C ARG A 30 -3.39 14.58 14.03
N ARG A 31 -3.19 15.20 15.22
CA ARG A 31 -3.99 14.97 16.44
C ARG A 31 -4.13 13.49 16.81
N LEU A 32 -3.08 12.71 16.58
CA LEU A 32 -3.04 11.29 16.92
C LEU A 32 -2.35 11.08 18.26
N THR A 33 -2.45 9.86 18.81
CA THR A 33 -1.58 9.45 19.92
C THR A 33 -0.27 8.88 19.38
N ILE A 34 0.81 8.92 20.16
CA ILE A 34 2.13 8.38 19.73
C ILE A 34 2.02 6.90 19.32
N LYS A 35 1.24 6.12 20.07
CA LYS A 35 0.99 4.70 19.77
C LYS A 35 0.27 4.51 18.44
N GLN A 36 -0.68 5.39 18.12
CA GLN A 36 -1.43 5.33 16.87
C GLN A 36 -0.58 5.80 15.68
N GLY A 37 0.20 6.87 15.85
CA GLY A 37 1.14 7.33 14.82
C GLY A 37 2.21 6.29 14.52
N LEU A 38 2.75 5.61 15.53
CA LEU A 38 3.70 4.52 15.33
C LEU A 38 3.06 3.33 14.60
N ARG A 39 1.82 2.98 14.94
CA ARG A 39 1.07 1.93 14.25
C ARG A 39 0.86 2.26 12.77
N GLU A 40 0.44 3.49 12.46
CA GLU A 40 0.28 3.95 11.08
C GLU A 40 1.61 3.95 10.33
N ALA A 41 2.69 4.44 10.95
CA ALA A 41 4.01 4.44 10.34
C ALA A 41 4.49 3.02 10.00
N ILE A 42 4.29 2.05 10.90
CA ILE A 42 4.61 0.64 10.65
C ILE A 42 3.76 0.11 9.49
N GLN A 43 2.46 0.37 9.47
CA GLN A 43 1.58 -0.08 8.38
C GLN A 43 2.01 0.49 7.02
N GLN A 44 2.32 1.78 6.97
CA GLN A 44 2.81 2.44 5.76
C GLN A 44 4.16 1.87 5.33
N TRP A 45 5.09 1.70 6.26
CA TRP A 45 6.40 1.12 5.97
C TRP A 45 6.28 -0.31 5.44
N VAL A 46 5.45 -1.15 6.06
CA VAL A 46 5.18 -2.51 5.54
C VAL A 46 4.59 -2.43 4.13
N ALA A 47 3.58 -1.59 3.90
CA ALA A 47 2.97 -1.44 2.59
C ALA A 47 3.96 -0.95 1.51
N MET A 48 4.92 -0.10 1.88
CA MET A 48 5.98 0.36 0.96
C MET A 48 6.99 -0.74 0.62
N GLN A 49 7.23 -1.68 1.54
CA GLN A 49 8.16 -2.80 1.36
C GLN A 49 7.49 -4.05 0.80
N THR A 50 6.15 -4.12 0.82
CA THR A 50 5.41 -5.17 0.14
C THR A 50 5.62 -5.01 -1.36
N SER A 51 6.38 -5.93 -1.95
CA SER A 51 6.54 -6.03 -3.40
C SER A 51 5.17 -6.13 -4.08
N LEU A 52 5.03 -5.49 -5.24
CA LEU A 52 3.82 -5.56 -6.10
C LEU A 52 3.32 -6.99 -6.33
N GLU A 53 4.21 -7.99 -6.33
CA GLU A 53 3.86 -9.40 -6.46
C GLU A 53 2.97 -9.94 -5.32
N GLU A 54 3.03 -9.32 -4.15
CA GLU A 54 2.26 -9.74 -2.98
C GLU A 54 0.91 -9.03 -2.85
N ASP A 55 0.69 -7.96 -3.63
CA ASP A 55 -0.53 -7.16 -3.61
C ASP A 55 -1.71 -7.92 -4.24
N PRO A 56 -2.84 -8.11 -3.51
CA PRO A 56 -4.04 -8.75 -4.02
C PRO A 56 -4.59 -8.15 -5.34
N LEU A 57 -4.38 -6.85 -5.57
CA LEU A 57 -4.78 -6.17 -6.81
C LEU A 57 -4.00 -6.66 -8.03
N PHE A 58 -2.77 -7.13 -7.84
CA PHE A 58 -1.91 -7.63 -8.92
C PHE A 58 -1.86 -9.16 -9.00
N LYS A 59 -2.49 -9.86 -8.04
CA LYS A 59 -2.69 -11.31 -8.03
C LYS A 59 -3.90 -11.79 -8.82
N VAL A 60 -4.66 -10.89 -9.47
CA VAL A 60 -5.72 -11.29 -10.39
C VAL A 60 -5.09 -11.89 -11.64
N LYS A 61 -5.18 -13.22 -11.75
CA LYS A 61 -4.89 -13.91 -13.01
C LYS A 61 -5.83 -13.32 -14.07
N PRO A 62 -5.33 -12.95 -15.26
CA PRO A 62 -6.20 -12.51 -16.33
C PRO A 62 -7.23 -13.60 -16.56
N VAL A 63 -8.51 -13.24 -16.47
CA VAL A 63 -9.59 -14.13 -16.87
C VAL A 63 -9.36 -14.36 -18.35
N LYS A 64 -9.00 -15.61 -18.73
CA LYS A 64 -8.87 -15.99 -20.14
C LYS A 64 -10.22 -15.81 -20.80
N THR A 65 -10.43 -14.64 -21.39
CA THR A 65 -11.52 -14.41 -22.33
C THR A 65 -11.14 -15.20 -23.58
N MET A 66 -12.05 -16.00 -24.15
CA MET A 66 -11.80 -16.82 -25.35
C MET A 66 -11.62 -15.99 -26.64
N MET A 67 -11.22 -14.73 -26.51
CA MET A 67 -11.07 -13.76 -27.56
C MET A 67 -9.70 -13.12 -27.41
N GLU A 68 -8.88 -13.18 -28.46
CA GLU A 68 -7.61 -12.47 -28.50
C GLU A 68 -7.90 -10.97 -28.48
N THR A 69 -7.57 -10.32 -27.37
CA THR A 69 -7.70 -8.87 -27.27
C THR A 69 -6.52 -8.24 -28.01
N ASP A 70 -6.75 -7.82 -29.25
CA ASP A 70 -5.78 -7.03 -30.01
C ASP A 70 -5.77 -5.59 -29.48
N SER A 71 -4.80 -5.28 -28.62
CA SER A 71 -4.62 -3.95 -28.03
C SER A 71 -3.95 -2.96 -28.98
N SER A 72 -3.58 -3.37 -30.20
CA SER A 72 -2.78 -2.55 -31.13
C SER A 72 -3.52 -1.30 -31.62
N ASN A 73 -4.87 -1.29 -31.58
CA ASN A 73 -5.72 -0.18 -32.02
C ASN A 73 -6.50 0.49 -30.88
N LEU A 74 -6.17 0.18 -29.62
CA LEU A 74 -6.89 0.71 -28.47
C LEU A 74 -6.86 2.24 -28.42
N ASP A 75 -5.68 2.84 -28.57
CA ASP A 75 -5.49 4.28 -28.52
C ASP A 75 -6.25 5.01 -29.62
N ARG A 76 -6.23 4.46 -30.84
CA ARG A 76 -6.98 5.01 -31.98
C ARG A 76 -8.49 4.98 -31.73
N THR A 77 -8.98 3.94 -31.10
CA THR A 77 -10.42 3.75 -30.84
C THR A 77 -10.92 4.65 -29.71
N LEU A 78 -10.13 4.81 -28.65
CA LEU A 78 -10.52 5.58 -27.46
C LEU A 78 -10.27 7.08 -27.63
N TYR A 79 -9.17 7.45 -28.29
CA TYR A 79 -8.72 8.84 -28.34
C TYR A 79 -8.68 9.43 -29.76
N GLY A 80 -8.92 8.63 -30.79
CA GLY A 80 -8.81 9.06 -32.19
C GLY A 80 -7.35 9.25 -32.64
N GLU A 81 -7.14 9.61 -33.91
CA GLU A 81 -5.84 10.14 -34.35
C GLU A 81 -5.66 11.52 -33.71
N GLY A 82 -4.70 11.63 -32.78
CA GLY A 82 -4.35 12.92 -32.17
C GLY A 82 -4.09 13.99 -33.24
N PRO A 83 -4.36 15.28 -32.94
CA PRO A 83 -4.31 16.34 -33.93
C PRO A 83 -2.91 16.43 -34.55
N ARG A 84 -2.86 16.39 -35.88
CA ARG A 84 -1.64 16.57 -36.69
C ARG A 84 -1.12 18.01 -36.61
#